data_AF-X0TA81-F1
#
_entry.id   AF-X0TA81-F1
#
_cell.length_a   1.000
_cell.length_b   1.000
_cell.length_c   1.000
_cell.angle_alpha   90.00
_cell.angle_beta   90.00
_cell.angle_gamma   90.00
#
_symmetry.space_group_name_H-M   'P 1'
#
loop_
_entity.id
_entity.type
_entity.pdbx_description
1 polymer ?
#
loop_
_entity_poly.entity_id
_entity_poly.type
_entity_poly.pdbx_seq_one_letter_code
_entity_poly.pdbx_strand_id
1 'polypeptide(L)'
;DWQGEAAATCRLLRDQVRDDPEALVALARLCDDLGLHSVAISCAERLLALGRKAAADEPPRALLKLSYPTKFGHLVSAEAEGEGIDPLLFLALIRQESRFNPRAVSWAGAIGLGQVMPPTGEWIASRIGPDSYSRALLFRPVVSVRYGVWFMARLLDMFDRDWVAALVGYNAGPGNVSRWTNDQPIADHDLFYETIPVDQAQRYVRLVYENYRTYEAVYRESGEVSDGQ
;
A
#
# COMPACT_ATOMS: atom_id res chain seq x y z
N ASP A 1 1.59 -20.74 -10.73
CA ASP A 1 2.74 -20.25 -11.53
C ASP A 1 3.97 -20.34 -10.63
N TRP A 2 5.18 -20.28 -11.20
CA TRP A 2 6.40 -20.51 -10.43
C TRP A 2 6.60 -19.45 -9.31
N GLN A 3 6.18 -18.20 -9.53
CA GLN A 3 6.28 -17.13 -8.53
C GLN A 3 5.36 -17.39 -7.33
N GLY A 4 4.13 -17.84 -7.56
CA GLY A 4 3.18 -18.18 -6.51
C GLY A 4 3.66 -19.36 -5.66
N GLU A 5 4.22 -20.39 -6.30
CA GLU A 5 4.84 -21.54 -5.62
C GLU A 5 6.07 -21.13 -4.82
N ALA A 6 6.97 -20.34 -5.41
CA ALA A 6 8.14 -19.82 -4.70
C ALA A 6 7.74 -18.98 -3.48
N ALA A 7 6.74 -18.09 -3.62
CA ALA A 7 6.23 -17.29 -2.51
C ALA A 7 5.61 -18.17 -1.41
N ALA A 8 4.89 -19.24 -1.77
CA ALA A 8 4.32 -20.17 -0.80
C ALA A 8 5.41 -20.93 -0.03
N THR A 9 6.42 -21.43 -0.72
CA THR A 9 7.58 -22.10 -0.10
C THR A 9 8.33 -21.15 0.83
N CYS A 10 8.60 -19.92 0.41
CA CYS A 10 9.29 -18.94 1.26
C CYS A 10 8.46 -18.56 2.50
N ARG A 11 7.12 -18.52 2.41
CA ARG A 11 6.25 -18.29 3.57
C ARG A 11 6.31 -19.44 4.58
N LEU A 12 6.37 -20.68 4.11
CA LEU A 12 6.54 -21.86 4.97
C LEU A 12 7.91 -21.82 5.65
N LEU A 13 8.98 -21.52 4.91
CA LEU A 13 10.32 -21.40 5.47
C LEU A 13 10.37 -20.28 6.53
N ARG A 14 9.77 -19.12 6.23
CA ARG A 14 9.63 -18.00 7.19
C ARG A 14 8.96 -18.43 8.49
N ASP A 15 7.95 -19.30 8.44
CA ASP A 15 7.29 -19.82 9.66
C ASP A 15 8.22 -20.73 10.46
N GLN A 16 9.02 -21.55 9.79
CA GLN A 16 9.97 -22.45 10.43
C GLN A 16 11.10 -21.68 11.11
N VAL A 17 11.58 -20.60 10.48
CA VAL A 17 12.69 -19.78 11.01
C VAL A 17 12.23 -18.54 11.77
N ARG A 18 10.94 -18.46 12.16
CA ARG A 18 10.32 -17.25 12.72
C ARG A 18 10.95 -16.69 13.99
N ASP A 19 11.76 -17.48 14.69
CA ASP A 19 12.44 -17.13 15.93
C ASP A 19 13.97 -17.12 15.78
N ASP A 20 14.47 -17.25 14.55
CA ASP A 20 15.88 -17.18 14.17
C ASP A 20 16.15 -15.87 13.39
N PRO A 21 16.72 -14.83 14.04
CA PRO A 21 16.97 -13.55 13.39
C PRO A 21 17.92 -13.65 12.19
N GLU A 22 18.95 -14.49 12.25
CA GLU A 22 19.94 -14.58 11.16
C GLU A 22 19.32 -15.21 9.92
N ALA A 23 18.58 -16.31 10.10
CA ALA A 23 17.83 -16.95 9.03
C ALA A 23 16.75 -16.03 8.45
N LEU A 24 16.05 -15.25 9.29
CA LEU A 24 15.07 -14.26 8.82
C LEU A 24 15.71 -13.16 7.97
N VAL A 25 16.89 -12.65 8.34
CA VAL A 25 17.60 -11.65 7.52
C VAL A 25 18.00 -12.24 6.16
N ALA A 26 18.55 -13.46 6.16
CA ALA A 26 18.95 -14.13 4.92
C ALA A 26 17.74 -14.37 3.99
N LEU A 27 16.64 -14.87 4.56
CA LEU A 27 15.40 -15.11 3.81
C LEU A 27 14.78 -13.81 3.29
N ALA A 28 14.79 -12.75 4.08
CA ALA A 28 14.24 -11.46 3.68
C ALA A 28 14.98 -10.88 2.47
N ARG A 29 16.32 -10.93 2.47
CA ARG A 29 17.16 -10.47 1.35
C ARG A 29 16.92 -11.30 0.09
N LEU A 30 16.96 -12.63 0.23
CA LEU A 30 16.67 -13.53 -0.89
C LEU A 30 15.29 -13.27 -1.50
N CYS A 31 14.27 -13.11 -0.67
CA CYS A 31 12.91 -12.82 -1.14
C CYS A 31 12.85 -11.46 -1.85
N ASP A 32 13.57 -10.45 -1.36
CA ASP A 32 13.58 -9.13 -2.00
C ASP A 32 14.25 -9.17 -3.38
N ASP A 33 15.39 -9.87 -3.49
CA ASP A 33 16.12 -10.07 -4.75
C ASP A 33 15.29 -10.83 -5.80
N LEU A 34 14.46 -11.78 -5.35
CA LEU A 34 13.55 -12.55 -6.21
C LEU A 34 12.24 -11.81 -6.55
N GLY A 35 12.05 -10.58 -6.05
CA GLY A 35 10.81 -9.81 -6.25
C GLY A 35 9.63 -10.31 -5.40
N LEU A 36 9.87 -11.18 -4.41
CA LEU A 36 8.88 -11.70 -3.46
C LEU A 36 8.69 -10.73 -2.28
N HIS A 37 8.45 -9.45 -2.59
CA HIS A 37 8.47 -8.34 -1.62
C HIS A 37 7.54 -8.56 -0.43
N SER A 38 6.35 -9.12 -0.65
CA SER A 38 5.41 -9.42 0.44
C SER A 38 6.00 -10.36 1.51
N VAL A 39 6.84 -11.32 1.11
CA VAL A 39 7.51 -12.25 2.02
C VAL A 39 8.70 -11.58 2.70
N ALA A 40 9.48 -10.79 1.95
CA ALA A 40 10.58 -10.00 2.48
C ALA A 40 10.11 -9.03 3.59
N ILE A 41 9.02 -8.30 3.33
CA ILE A 41 8.37 -7.41 4.30
C ILE A 41 7.93 -8.19 5.54
N SER A 42 7.30 -9.37 5.37
CA SER A 42 6.87 -10.20 6.51
C SER A 42 8.04 -10.67 7.38
N CYS A 43 9.19 -11.01 6.77
CA CYS A 43 10.40 -11.36 7.50
C CYS A 43 10.94 -10.14 8.28
N ALA A 44 10.99 -8.96 7.64
CA ALA A 44 11.43 -7.73 8.26
C ALA A 44 10.52 -7.29 9.43
N GLU A 45 9.19 -7.40 9.28
CA GLU A 45 8.22 -7.16 10.36
C GLU A 45 8.46 -8.09 11.55
N ARG A 46 8.78 -9.37 11.29
CA ARG A 46 9.09 -10.34 12.34
C ARG A 46 10.38 -9.98 13.08
N LEU A 47 11.43 -9.58 12.35
CA LEU A 47 12.69 -9.09 12.93
C LEU A 47 12.47 -7.87 13.82
N LEU A 48 11.68 -6.89 13.36
CA LEU A 48 11.31 -5.72 14.18
C LEU A 48 10.57 -6.13 15.46
N ALA A 49 9.68 -7.12 15.37
CA ALA A 49 8.98 -7.65 16.54
C ALA A 49 9.92 -8.39 17.53
N LEU A 50 10.91 -9.13 17.02
CA LEU A 50 11.94 -9.78 17.84
C LEU A 50 12.82 -8.75 18.55
N GLY A 51 13.26 -7.70 17.84
CA GLY A 51 14.02 -6.59 18.42
C GLY A 51 13.27 -5.89 19.54
N ARG A 52 11.99 -5.55 19.32
CA ARG A 52 11.13 -4.97 20.38
C ARG A 52 10.99 -5.90 21.59
N LYS A 53 10.78 -7.20 21.37
CA LYS A 53 10.67 -8.19 22.46
C LYS A 53 11.97 -8.30 23.27
N ALA A 54 13.12 -8.12 22.62
CA ALA A 54 14.43 -8.14 23.25
C ALA A 54 14.83 -6.79 23.87
N ALA A 55 13.95 -5.77 23.82
CA ALA A 55 14.27 -4.39 24.22
C ALA A 55 15.54 -3.85 23.54
N ALA A 56 15.75 -4.22 22.27
CA ALA A 56 16.83 -3.69 21.46
C ALA A 56 16.65 -2.18 21.24
N ASP A 57 17.75 -1.51 20.94
CA ASP A 57 17.77 -0.12 20.51
C ASP A 57 17.00 0.08 19.20
N GLU A 58 17.04 1.31 18.69
CA GLU A 58 16.39 1.68 17.44
C GLU A 58 16.76 0.71 16.29
N PRO A 59 15.76 0.23 15.52
CA PRO A 59 16.03 -0.71 14.42
C PRO A 59 17.02 -0.13 13.40
N PRO A 60 17.99 -0.93 12.91
CA PRO A 60 18.87 -0.48 11.85
C PRO A 60 18.09 0.00 10.63
N ARG A 61 18.51 1.13 10.04
CA ARG A 61 17.86 1.73 8.87
C ARG A 61 17.68 0.75 7.70
N ALA A 62 18.62 -0.15 7.49
CA ALA A 62 18.52 -1.20 6.47
C ALA A 62 17.32 -2.14 6.71
N LEU A 63 17.02 -2.47 7.97
CA LEU A 63 15.85 -3.28 8.32
C LEU A 63 14.54 -2.49 8.11
N LEU A 64 14.53 -1.20 8.43
CA LEU A 64 13.39 -0.32 8.16
C LEU A 64 13.09 -0.21 6.66
N LYS A 65 14.13 0.03 5.83
CA LYS A 65 13.98 0.07 4.35
C LYS A 65 13.47 -1.27 3.78
N LEU A 66 13.80 -2.40 4.40
CA LEU A 66 13.28 -3.71 4.00
C LEU A 66 11.81 -3.92 4.40
N SER A 67 11.37 -3.36 5.53
CA SER A 67 9.96 -3.43 5.99
C SER A 67 9.04 -2.39 5.33
N TYR A 68 9.62 -1.28 4.86
CA TYR A 68 8.95 -0.16 4.19
C TYR A 68 9.66 0.16 2.86
N PRO A 69 9.61 -0.74 1.88
CA PRO A 69 10.39 -0.57 0.65
C PRO A 69 9.72 0.42 -0.32
N THR A 70 10.51 1.03 -1.20
CA THR A 70 10.04 1.96 -2.25
C THR A 70 9.92 1.25 -3.62
N LYS A 71 9.57 -0.05 -3.65
CA LYS A 71 9.43 -0.79 -4.92
C LYS A 71 8.36 -0.11 -5.78
N PHE A 72 8.64 0.05 -7.07
CA PHE A 72 7.81 0.82 -8.00
C PHE A 72 7.72 2.33 -7.70
N GLY A 73 8.61 2.87 -6.85
CA GLY A 73 8.61 4.28 -6.46
C GLY A 73 8.70 5.25 -7.64
N HIS A 74 9.42 4.91 -8.71
CA HIS A 74 9.46 5.72 -9.93
C HIS A 74 8.10 5.81 -10.63
N LEU A 75 7.33 4.71 -10.68
CA LEU A 75 5.96 4.70 -11.22
C LEU A 75 5.03 5.53 -10.34
N VAL A 76 5.14 5.35 -9.02
CA VAL A 76 4.31 6.08 -8.06
C VAL A 76 4.57 7.58 -8.15
N SER A 77 5.84 8.00 -8.19
CA SER A 77 6.21 9.41 -8.26
C SER A 77 5.70 10.04 -9.56
N ALA A 78 5.92 9.37 -10.70
CA ALA A 78 5.48 9.86 -12.01
C ALA A 78 3.96 10.08 -12.11
N GLU A 79 3.16 9.22 -11.49
CA GLU A 79 1.70 9.34 -11.52
C GLU A 79 1.18 10.28 -10.40
N ALA A 80 1.74 10.20 -9.19
CA ALA A 80 1.21 10.90 -8.00
C ALA A 80 1.51 12.40 -8.00
N GLU A 81 2.69 12.81 -8.49
CA GLU A 81 3.08 14.23 -8.53
C GLU A 81 2.12 15.05 -9.41
N GLY A 82 1.67 14.50 -10.53
CA GLY A 82 0.73 15.15 -11.45
C GLY A 82 -0.66 15.38 -10.86
N GLU A 83 -1.05 14.59 -9.85
CA GLU A 83 -2.35 14.68 -9.16
C GLU A 83 -2.24 15.37 -7.77
N GLY A 84 -1.05 15.92 -7.45
CA GLY A 84 -0.79 16.56 -6.16
C GLY A 84 -0.94 15.61 -4.97
N ILE A 85 -0.55 14.35 -5.16
CA ILE A 85 -0.53 13.31 -4.12
C ILE A 85 0.92 13.09 -3.72
N ASP A 86 1.19 13.05 -2.42
CA ASP A 86 2.52 12.70 -1.91
C ASP A 86 2.87 11.25 -2.29
N PRO A 87 3.98 11.00 -3.03
CA PRO A 87 4.38 9.65 -3.41
C PRO A 87 4.56 8.70 -2.22
N LEU A 88 5.00 9.20 -1.06
CA LEU A 88 5.16 8.38 0.15
C LEU A 88 3.82 7.93 0.72
N LEU A 89 2.77 8.76 0.60
CA LEU A 89 1.41 8.38 0.99
C LEU A 89 0.88 7.25 0.10
N PHE A 90 1.10 7.34 -1.21
CA PHE A 90 0.63 6.29 -2.11
C PHE A 90 1.45 4.99 -1.98
N LEU A 91 2.75 5.07 -1.67
CA LEU A 91 3.54 3.89 -1.27
C LEU A 91 3.04 3.25 0.03
N ALA A 92 2.60 4.06 1.00
CA ALA A 92 1.97 3.58 2.22
C ALA A 92 0.66 2.84 1.95
N LEU A 93 -0.15 3.32 1.00
CA LEU A 93 -1.35 2.65 0.52
C LEU A 93 -1.00 1.32 -0.16
N ILE A 94 -0.06 1.28 -1.11
CA ILE A 94 0.36 0.03 -1.79
C ILE A 94 0.86 -1.00 -0.77
N ARG A 95 1.62 -0.56 0.24
CA ARG A 95 2.08 -1.42 1.33
C ARG A 95 0.91 -2.08 2.06
N GLN A 96 -0.11 -1.28 2.40
CA GLN A 96 -1.30 -1.75 3.08
C GLN A 96 -2.16 -2.69 2.20
N GLU A 97 -2.29 -2.36 0.92
CA GLU A 97 -3.15 -3.07 -0.03
C GLU A 97 -2.57 -4.41 -0.47
N SER A 98 -1.30 -4.43 -0.88
CA SER A 98 -0.71 -5.59 -1.55
C SER A 98 0.61 -6.05 -0.96
N ARG A 99 1.19 -5.30 -0.03
CA ARG A 99 2.61 -5.46 0.39
C ARG A 99 3.53 -5.57 -0.83
N PHE A 100 3.30 -4.70 -1.83
CA PHE A 100 4.06 -4.65 -3.08
C PHE A 100 4.02 -5.93 -3.92
N ASN A 101 2.99 -6.77 -3.77
CA ASN A 101 2.77 -7.92 -4.64
C ASN A 101 1.89 -7.51 -5.85
N PRO A 102 2.44 -7.37 -7.07
CA PRO A 102 1.66 -7.00 -8.24
C PRO A 102 0.66 -8.07 -8.68
N ARG A 103 0.78 -9.30 -8.14
CA ARG A 103 -0.13 -10.42 -8.39
C ARG A 103 -1.15 -10.62 -7.28
N ALA A 104 -1.25 -9.69 -6.32
CA ALA A 104 -2.20 -9.79 -5.23
C ALA A 104 -3.65 -9.81 -5.75
N VAL A 105 -4.44 -10.74 -5.20
CA VAL A 105 -5.89 -10.80 -5.40
C VAL A 105 -6.54 -10.93 -4.02
N SER A 106 -7.39 -9.98 -3.64
CA SER A 106 -8.12 -10.06 -2.37
C SER A 106 -9.22 -11.12 -2.43
N TRP A 107 -9.76 -11.49 -1.26
CA TRP A 107 -10.92 -12.38 -1.18
C TRP A 107 -12.14 -11.83 -1.94
N ALA A 108 -12.30 -10.50 -1.98
CA ALA A 108 -13.37 -9.81 -2.69
C ALA A 108 -13.07 -9.66 -4.19
N GLY A 109 -11.86 -10.00 -4.64
CA GLY A 109 -11.46 -9.96 -6.05
C GLY A 109 -10.75 -8.66 -6.48
N ALA A 110 -10.30 -7.84 -5.54
CA ALA A 110 -9.47 -6.66 -5.81
C ALA A 110 -8.09 -7.08 -6.34
N ILE A 111 -7.53 -6.37 -7.33
CA ILE A 111 -6.37 -6.85 -8.11
C ILE A 111 -5.20 -5.87 -8.07
N GLY A 112 -3.98 -6.42 -7.93
CA GLY A 112 -2.73 -5.72 -8.18
C GLY A 112 -2.20 -4.90 -7.01
N LEU A 113 -1.25 -4.01 -7.30
CA LEU A 113 -0.57 -3.18 -6.29
C LEU A 113 -1.52 -2.26 -5.52
N GLY A 114 -2.42 -1.59 -6.25
CA GLY A 114 -3.42 -0.69 -5.68
C GLY A 114 -4.74 -1.36 -5.31
N GLN A 115 -4.84 -2.70 -5.40
CA GLN A 115 -6.06 -3.49 -5.12
C GLN A 115 -7.33 -2.87 -5.71
N VAL A 116 -7.33 -2.63 -7.02
CA VAL A 116 -8.47 -2.07 -7.72
C VAL A 116 -9.50 -3.17 -7.99
N MET A 117 -10.77 -2.92 -7.64
CA MET A 117 -11.87 -3.83 -7.97
C MET A 117 -12.12 -3.85 -9.48
N PRO A 118 -12.44 -5.00 -10.10
CA PRO A 118 -12.61 -5.08 -11.55
C PRO A 118 -13.62 -4.07 -12.13
N PRO A 119 -14.82 -3.85 -11.54
CA PRO A 119 -15.75 -2.82 -12.02
C PRO A 119 -15.18 -1.40 -11.93
N THR A 120 -14.44 -1.09 -10.85
CA THR A 120 -13.73 0.18 -10.71
C THR A 120 -12.66 0.33 -11.79
N GLY A 121 -11.91 -0.73 -12.08
CA GLY A 121 -10.90 -0.74 -13.14
C GLY A 121 -11.50 -0.53 -14.54
N GLU A 122 -12.66 -1.11 -14.83
CA GLU A 122 -13.41 -0.87 -16.08
C GLU A 122 -13.84 0.60 -16.20
N TRP A 123 -14.38 1.16 -15.11
CA TRP A 123 -14.76 2.57 -15.06
C TRP A 123 -13.55 3.50 -15.25
N ILE A 124 -12.43 3.26 -14.57
CA ILE A 124 -11.19 4.03 -14.75
C ILE A 124 -10.69 3.90 -16.19
N ALA A 125 -10.72 2.68 -16.76
CA ALA A 125 -10.28 2.45 -18.12
C ALA A 125 -11.08 3.25 -19.16
N SER A 126 -12.40 3.40 -18.95
CA SER A 126 -13.25 4.24 -19.80
C SER A 126 -12.88 5.73 -19.77
N ARG A 127 -12.08 6.17 -18.78
CA ARG A 127 -11.64 7.56 -18.61
C ARG A 127 -10.21 7.80 -19.10
N ILE A 128 -9.29 6.90 -18.76
CA ILE A 128 -7.85 7.10 -18.98
C ILE A 128 -7.12 5.88 -19.56
N GLY A 129 -7.83 4.78 -19.78
CA GLY A 129 -7.28 3.50 -20.20
C GLY A 129 -7.31 3.27 -21.71
N PRO A 130 -6.87 2.07 -22.15
CA PRO A 130 -7.00 1.66 -23.55
C PRO A 130 -8.43 1.24 -23.87
N ASP A 131 -8.83 1.38 -25.14
CA ASP A 131 -10.15 0.96 -25.64
C ASP A 131 -10.44 -0.53 -25.38
N SER A 132 -9.42 -1.38 -25.54
CA SER A 132 -9.51 -2.83 -25.30
C SER A 132 -9.04 -3.21 -23.88
N TYR A 133 -9.70 -2.67 -22.85
CA TYR A 133 -9.36 -2.99 -21.46
C TYR A 133 -9.67 -4.46 -21.10
N SER A 134 -8.78 -5.06 -20.31
CA SER A 134 -8.99 -6.35 -19.66
C SER A 134 -8.52 -6.26 -18.22
N ARG A 135 -9.26 -6.88 -17.28
CA ARG A 135 -8.87 -6.93 -15.86
C ARG A 135 -7.46 -7.50 -15.63
N ALA A 136 -6.94 -8.29 -16.56
CA ALA A 136 -5.56 -8.79 -16.49
C ALA A 136 -4.51 -7.67 -16.52
N LEU A 137 -4.85 -6.50 -17.05
CA LEU A 137 -4.00 -5.31 -17.02
C LEU A 137 -3.77 -4.80 -15.59
N LEU A 138 -4.69 -5.03 -14.64
CA LEU A 138 -4.51 -4.63 -13.24
C LEU A 138 -3.35 -5.37 -12.54
N PHE A 139 -2.88 -6.49 -13.09
CA PHE A 139 -1.66 -7.16 -12.62
C PHE A 139 -0.36 -6.51 -13.12
N ARG A 140 -0.43 -5.56 -14.06
CA ARG A 140 0.73 -4.84 -14.57
C ARG A 140 1.03 -3.67 -13.63
N PRO A 141 2.23 -3.58 -13.02
CA PRO A 141 2.56 -2.51 -12.07
C PRO A 141 2.23 -1.10 -12.59
N VAL A 142 2.61 -0.80 -13.84
CA VAL A 142 2.33 0.51 -14.47
C VAL A 142 0.84 0.84 -14.53
N VAL A 143 -0.01 -0.12 -14.90
CA VAL A 143 -1.46 0.11 -14.96
C VAL A 143 -2.05 0.18 -13.55
N SER A 144 -1.63 -0.72 -12.66
CA SER A 144 -2.13 -0.78 -11.28
C SER A 144 -1.85 0.51 -10.51
N VAL A 145 -0.63 1.04 -10.63
CA VAL A 145 -0.23 2.31 -10.00
C VAL A 145 -1.01 3.47 -10.62
N ARG A 146 -0.99 3.61 -11.95
CA ARG A 146 -1.71 4.68 -12.65
C ARG A 146 -3.20 4.72 -12.29
N TYR A 147 -3.86 3.56 -12.27
CA TYR A 147 -5.29 3.48 -11.98
C TYR A 147 -5.57 3.77 -10.51
N GLY A 148 -4.76 3.24 -9.59
CA GLY A 148 -4.93 3.52 -8.17
C GLY A 148 -4.68 4.99 -7.82
N VAL A 149 -3.63 5.60 -8.36
CA VAL A 149 -3.33 7.03 -8.16
C VAL A 149 -4.46 7.89 -8.71
N TRP A 150 -4.88 7.65 -9.95
CA TRP A 150 -5.97 8.40 -10.56
C TRP A 150 -7.27 8.26 -9.77
N PHE A 151 -7.57 7.06 -9.26
CA PHE A 151 -8.75 6.85 -8.42
C PHE A 151 -8.66 7.61 -7.11
N MET A 152 -7.51 7.57 -6.43
CA MET A 152 -7.27 8.35 -5.22
C MET A 152 -7.45 9.85 -5.48
N ALA A 153 -6.93 10.37 -6.60
CA ALA A 153 -7.07 11.77 -6.98
C ALA A 153 -8.55 12.17 -7.14
N ARG A 154 -9.35 11.35 -7.82
CA ARG A 154 -10.79 11.60 -7.97
C ARG A 154 -11.55 11.55 -6.65
N LEU A 155 -11.12 10.71 -5.70
CA LEU A 155 -11.71 10.67 -4.36
C LEU A 155 -11.34 11.93 -3.56
N LEU A 156 -10.10 12.39 -3.66
CA LEU A 156 -9.68 13.67 -3.08
C LEU A 156 -10.49 14.82 -3.67
N ASP A 157 -10.68 14.88 -4.98
CA ASP A 157 -11.50 15.91 -5.63
C ASP A 157 -12.97 15.85 -5.19
N MET A 158 -13.51 14.64 -4.98
CA MET A 158 -14.90 14.42 -4.56
C MET A 158 -15.19 14.89 -3.14
N PHE A 159 -14.20 14.84 -2.26
CA PHE A 159 -14.34 15.13 -0.83
C PHE A 159 -13.52 16.36 -0.41
N ASP A 160 -13.44 17.39 -1.27
CA ASP A 160 -12.80 18.67 -0.96
C ASP A 160 -11.36 18.54 -0.42
N ARG A 161 -10.61 17.59 -0.98
CA ARG A 161 -9.23 17.23 -0.61
C ARG A 161 -9.08 16.66 0.81
N ASP A 162 -10.17 16.20 1.43
CA ASP A 162 -10.15 15.42 2.67
C ASP A 162 -9.49 14.06 2.44
N TRP A 163 -8.29 13.88 2.98
CA TRP A 163 -7.51 12.65 2.83
C TRP A 163 -8.10 11.48 3.62
N VAL A 164 -8.77 11.72 4.75
CA VAL A 164 -9.45 10.67 5.53
C VAL A 164 -10.61 10.14 4.71
N ALA A 165 -11.47 11.02 4.21
CA ALA A 165 -12.60 10.67 3.36
C ALA A 165 -12.15 9.97 2.07
N ALA A 166 -11.06 10.43 1.45
CA ALA A 166 -10.51 9.79 0.27
C ALA A 166 -10.01 8.36 0.58
N LEU A 167 -9.28 8.13 1.68
CA LEU A 167 -8.85 6.78 2.08
C LEU A 167 -10.03 5.86 2.41
N VAL A 168 -11.05 6.39 3.10
CA VAL A 168 -12.29 5.66 3.36
C VAL A 168 -12.99 5.33 2.04
N GLY A 169 -13.10 6.29 1.12
CA GLY A 169 -13.69 6.08 -0.20
C GLY A 169 -12.90 5.08 -1.05
N TYR A 170 -11.59 5.01 -0.87
CA TYR A 170 -10.73 4.04 -1.55
C TYR A 170 -11.01 2.62 -1.04
N ASN A 171 -11.14 2.45 0.28
CA ASN A 171 -11.34 1.14 0.92
C ASN A 171 -12.79 0.65 0.92
N ALA A 172 -13.73 1.53 1.26
CA ALA A 172 -15.14 1.22 1.46
C ALA A 172 -16.03 1.71 0.30
N GLY A 173 -15.48 2.47 -0.65
CA GLY A 173 -16.22 3.01 -1.79
C GLY A 173 -16.81 4.41 -1.51
N PRO A 174 -16.80 5.32 -2.49
CA PRO A 174 -17.27 6.70 -2.31
C PRO A 174 -18.74 6.81 -1.93
N GLY A 175 -19.60 5.92 -2.43
CA GLY A 175 -21.02 5.91 -2.09
C GLY A 175 -21.31 5.56 -0.61
N ASN A 176 -20.37 4.92 0.09
CA ASN A 176 -20.48 4.73 1.53
C ASN A 176 -20.12 6.02 2.28
N VAL A 177 -19.06 6.71 1.86
CA VAL A 177 -18.69 8.03 2.42
C VAL A 177 -19.85 9.02 2.27
N SER A 178 -20.37 9.20 1.04
CA SER A 178 -21.54 10.05 0.76
C SER A 178 -22.74 9.73 1.66
N ARG A 179 -23.01 8.45 1.92
CA ARG A 179 -24.11 8.05 2.80
C ARG A 179 -23.84 8.42 4.26
N TRP A 180 -22.60 8.27 4.73
CA TRP A 180 -22.22 8.58 6.12
C TRP A 180 -22.16 10.08 6.37
N THR A 181 -21.81 10.87 5.36
CA THR A 181 -21.85 12.34 5.43
C THR A 181 -23.22 12.91 5.08
N ASN A 182 -24.18 12.08 4.66
CA ASN A 182 -25.49 12.51 4.14
C ASN A 182 -25.36 13.58 3.03
N ASP A 183 -24.39 13.35 2.14
CA ASP A 183 -23.97 14.26 1.06
C ASP A 183 -23.61 15.69 1.55
N GLN A 184 -23.33 15.87 2.85
CA GLN A 184 -22.84 17.12 3.40
C GLN A 184 -21.31 17.20 3.31
N PRO A 185 -20.75 18.41 3.19
CA PRO A 185 -19.32 18.63 3.33
C PRO A 185 -18.81 18.15 4.69
N ILE A 186 -17.60 17.59 4.71
CA ILE A 186 -16.95 17.18 5.95
C ILE A 186 -16.35 18.44 6.60
N ALA A 187 -17.01 18.92 7.65
CA ALA A 187 -16.59 20.13 8.36
C ALA A 187 -15.41 19.89 9.32
N ASP A 188 -15.28 18.66 9.83
CA ASP A 188 -14.25 18.27 10.80
C ASP A 188 -13.80 16.84 10.49
N HIS A 189 -12.54 16.71 10.07
CA HIS A 189 -11.93 15.45 9.66
C HIS A 189 -11.74 14.47 10.82
N ASP A 190 -11.43 14.99 12.01
CA ASP A 190 -11.22 14.17 13.21
C ASP A 190 -12.56 13.62 13.69
N LEU A 191 -13.60 14.47 13.71
CA LEU A 191 -14.95 14.03 14.01
C LEU A 191 -15.46 13.01 12.98
N PHE A 192 -15.20 13.24 11.69
CA PHE A 192 -15.57 12.27 10.65
C PHE A 192 -14.88 10.93 10.89
N TYR A 193 -13.57 10.92 11.15
CA TYR A 193 -12.81 9.69 11.45
C TYR A 193 -13.37 8.93 12.66
N GLU A 194 -13.72 9.63 13.75
CA GLU A 194 -14.28 9.02 14.97
C GLU A 194 -15.73 8.52 14.79
N THR A 195 -16.43 9.00 13.75
CA THR A 195 -17.84 8.66 13.48
C THR A 195 -18.00 7.67 12.31
N ILE A 196 -16.90 7.17 11.73
CA ILE A 196 -16.93 6.12 10.71
C ILE A 196 -17.67 4.89 11.28
N PRO A 197 -18.79 4.45 10.69
CA PRO A 197 -19.63 3.40 11.29
C PRO A 197 -19.08 1.98 11.06
N VAL A 198 -17.96 1.84 10.37
CA VAL A 198 -17.34 0.56 10.00
C VAL A 198 -15.91 0.52 10.51
N ASP A 199 -15.66 -0.29 11.55
CA ASP A 199 -14.34 -0.47 12.17
C ASP A 199 -13.24 -0.79 11.17
N GLN A 200 -13.56 -1.55 10.11
CA GLN A 200 -12.62 -1.89 9.06
C GLN A 200 -12.09 -0.64 8.34
N ALA A 201 -12.95 0.31 8.02
CA ALA A 201 -12.57 1.52 7.30
C ALA A 201 -11.76 2.46 8.21
N GLN A 202 -12.16 2.61 9.48
CA GLN A 202 -11.40 3.38 10.45
C GLN A 202 -9.99 2.78 10.67
N ARG A 203 -9.92 1.45 10.82
CA ARG A 203 -8.64 0.72 10.92
C ARG A 203 -7.78 0.89 9.67
N TYR A 204 -8.39 0.89 8.49
CA TYR A 204 -7.66 1.07 7.23
C TYR A 204 -6.98 2.44 7.19
N VAL A 205 -7.71 3.52 7.48
CA VAL A 205 -7.16 4.88 7.55
C VAL A 205 -5.98 4.94 8.51
N ARG A 206 -6.14 4.42 9.73
CA ARG A 206 -5.08 4.37 10.74
C ARG A 206 -3.84 3.65 10.23
N LEU A 207 -3.99 2.46 9.65
CA LEU A 207 -2.85 1.67 9.16
C LEU A 207 -2.13 2.35 7.99
N VAL A 208 -2.85 2.98 7.06
CA VAL A 208 -2.22 3.75 5.97
C VAL A 208 -1.47 4.94 6.54
N TYR A 209 -2.05 5.67 7.50
CA TYR A 209 -1.40 6.81 8.14
C TYR A 209 -0.15 6.41 8.93
N GLU A 210 -0.20 5.34 9.73
CA GLU A 210 0.96 4.78 10.44
C GLU A 210 2.08 4.37 9.46
N ASN A 211 1.71 3.73 8.36
CA ASN A 211 2.67 3.41 7.30
C ASN A 211 3.27 4.69 6.71
N TYR A 212 2.46 5.70 6.39
CA TYR A 212 2.90 6.96 5.80
C TYR A 212 3.89 7.70 6.70
N ARG A 213 3.57 7.84 8.00
CA ARG A 213 4.49 8.43 8.98
C ARG A 213 5.83 7.69 9.08
N THR A 214 5.80 6.36 8.92
CA THR A 214 7.03 5.57 8.88
C THR A 214 7.82 5.82 7.59
N TYR A 215 7.15 5.92 6.44
CA TYR A 215 7.81 6.32 5.19
C TYR A 215 8.43 7.70 5.29
N GLU A 216 7.77 8.68 5.92
CA GLU A 216 8.36 10.02 6.13
C GLU A 216 9.63 9.95 7.00
N ALA A 217 9.57 9.28 8.15
CA ALA A 217 10.73 9.12 9.02
C ALA A 217 11.89 8.40 8.31
N VAL A 218 11.58 7.37 7.52
CA VAL A 218 12.61 6.62 6.79
C VAL A 218 13.16 7.44 5.61
N TYR A 219 12.36 8.11 4.79
CA TYR A 219 12.83 8.65 3.50
C TYR A 219 12.87 10.17 3.40
N ARG A 220 12.06 10.90 4.17
CA ARG A 220 11.98 12.37 4.11
C ARG A 220 12.92 13.02 5.12
N GLU A 221 12.84 12.60 6.37
CA GLU A 221 13.62 13.21 7.48
C GLU A 221 15.11 12.86 7.43
N SER A 222 15.48 11.92 6.56
CA SER A 222 16.87 11.47 6.35
C SER A 222 17.61 12.19 5.22
N GLY A 223 16.95 13.10 4.47
CA GLY A 223 17.58 13.89 3.41
C GLY A 223 17.83 13.18 2.07
N GLU A 224 17.31 11.96 1.88
CA GLU A 224 17.46 11.17 0.64
C GLU A 224 16.26 11.36 -0.32
N VAL A 225 15.77 12.59 -0.52
CA VAL A 225 14.80 12.88 -1.59
C VAL A 225 15.57 13.21 -2.87
N SER A 226 15.96 12.16 -3.59
CA SER A 226 16.21 12.12 -5.03
C SER A 226 17.13 10.94 -5.29
N ASP A 227 16.55 9.82 -5.69
CA ASP A 227 17.14 8.99 -6.74
C ASP A 227 15.98 8.24 -7.40
N GLY A 228 15.31 8.97 -8.29
CA GLY A 228 14.71 8.33 -9.45
C GLY A 228 15.85 7.72 -10.27
N GLN A 229 16.01 6.41 -10.15
CA GLN A 229 16.61 5.55 -11.16
C GLN A 229 15.72 4.33 -11.37
#